data_AF-A0AB39XLB9-F1
#
_entry.id   AF-A0AB39XLB9-F1
#
_cell.length_a   1.000
_cell.length_b   1.000
_cell.length_c   1.000
_cell.angle_alpha   90.00
_cell.angle_beta   90.00
_cell.angle_gamma   90.00
#
_symmetry.space_group_name_H-M   'P 1'
#
loop_
_entity.id
_entity.type
_entity.pdbx_description
1 polymer ?
#
loop_
_entity_poly.entity_id
_entity_poly.type
_entity_poly.pdbx_seq_one_letter_code
_entity_poly.pdbx_strand_id
1 'polypeptide(L)'
;MPNLLPSVSSSTFDNGGDAVSSLFSGFGDLAQGNLKAKGLNIQAEGLRLKATGDLAEATNYDRATSLAEANEKFTEQSTAIQQMQLERSNTMQIGQQRADFAGAGFAASGSALDILRDSASQGALTKAVLGQQGLITEAGYQEQADSYKAMADAARTTAAGEQHIASETDQLASDTRSASKIGAAGDFISSAFKIASLFVAPEAAVVGQAAKSAVGDPSGIGGLY
;
A
#
# COMPACT_ATOMS: atom_id res chain seq x y z
N MET A 1 -80.82 0.86 -32.26
CA MET A 1 -80.25 0.43 -30.97
C MET A 1 -78.77 0.79 -30.96
N PRO A 2 -78.34 1.82 -30.23
CA PRO A 2 -76.92 2.20 -30.17
C PRO A 2 -76.15 1.20 -29.29
N ASN A 3 -75.08 0.66 -29.85
CA ASN A 3 -74.23 -0.36 -29.25
C ASN A 3 -73.28 0.31 -28.23
N LEU A 4 -73.66 0.31 -26.94
CA LEU A 4 -72.87 0.81 -25.82
C LEU A 4 -71.86 -0.25 -25.34
N LEU A 5 -70.97 -0.70 -26.22
CA LEU A 5 -69.81 -1.46 -25.76
C LEU A 5 -68.81 -0.46 -25.15
N PRO A 6 -68.44 -0.61 -23.87
CA PRO A 6 -67.41 0.22 -23.27
C PRO A 6 -66.12 0.01 -24.06
N SER A 7 -65.74 1.03 -24.82
CA SER A 7 -64.42 1.13 -25.43
C SER A 7 -63.41 1.10 -24.30
N VAL A 8 -62.73 -0.03 -24.11
CA VAL A 8 -61.51 -0.09 -23.30
C VAL A 8 -60.52 0.83 -23.99
N SER A 9 -60.37 2.05 -23.48
CA SER A 9 -59.56 3.08 -24.12
C SER A 9 -58.08 2.68 -24.09
N SER A 10 -57.34 3.01 -25.15
CA SER A 10 -55.90 2.75 -25.27
C SER A 10 -55.11 3.19 -24.04
N SER A 11 -55.56 4.26 -23.36
CA SER A 11 -54.99 4.79 -22.12
C SER A 11 -54.88 3.77 -20.97
N THR A 12 -55.78 2.78 -20.89
CA THR A 12 -55.72 1.75 -19.84
C THR A 12 -54.61 0.75 -20.11
N PHE A 13 -54.34 0.44 -21.39
CA PHE A 13 -53.23 -0.43 -21.79
C PHE A 13 -51.88 0.30 -21.69
N ASP A 14 -51.83 1.59 -22.05
CA ASP A 14 -50.61 2.40 -21.95
C ASP A 14 -50.13 2.52 -20.49
N ASN A 15 -51.04 2.78 -19.55
CA ASN A 15 -50.72 2.87 -18.12
C ASN A 15 -50.26 1.53 -17.51
N GLY A 16 -50.78 0.39 -18.01
CA GLY A 16 -50.35 -0.94 -17.59
C GLY A 16 -48.94 -1.28 -18.08
N GLY A 17 -48.61 -0.91 -19.32
CA GLY A 17 -47.26 -1.07 -19.89
C GLY A 17 -46.21 -0.29 -19.10
N ASP A 18 -46.52 0.96 -18.74
CA ASP A 18 -45.62 1.82 -17.96
C ASP A 18 -45.34 1.29 -16.54
N ALA A 19 -46.35 0.72 -15.88
CA ALA A 19 -46.19 0.15 -14.54
C ALA A 19 -45.30 -1.10 -14.55
N VAL A 20 -45.48 -1.97 -15.56
CA VAL A 20 -44.63 -3.15 -15.75
C VAL A 20 -43.21 -2.76 -16.14
N SER A 21 -43.05 -1.77 -17.03
CA SER A 21 -41.74 -1.22 -17.41
C SER A 21 -40.98 -0.66 -16.20
N SER A 22 -41.66 0.08 -15.32
CA SER A 22 -41.07 0.63 -14.08
C SER A 22 -40.67 -0.47 -13.08
N LEU A 23 -41.44 -1.57 -13.02
CA LEU A 23 -41.07 -2.72 -12.19
C LEU A 23 -39.78 -3.39 -12.70
N PHE A 24 -39.67 -3.59 -14.02
CA PHE A 24 -38.50 -4.18 -14.64
C PHE A 24 -37.26 -3.26 -14.59
N SER A 25 -37.41 -1.93 -14.68
CA SER A 25 -36.31 -0.99 -14.47
C SER A 25 -35.75 -1.10 -13.06
N GLY A 26 -36.60 -1.14 -12.03
CA GLY A 26 -36.18 -1.29 -10.64
C GLY A 26 -35.41 -2.59 -10.37
N PHE A 27 -35.83 -3.71 -10.98
CA PHE A 27 -35.07 -4.97 -10.91
C PHE A 27 -33.72 -4.88 -11.64
N GLY A 28 -33.68 -4.22 -12.80
CA GLY A 28 -32.45 -3.96 -13.56
C GLY A 28 -31.44 -3.16 -12.75
N ASP A 29 -31.87 -2.06 -12.13
CA ASP A 29 -31.04 -1.18 -11.31
C ASP A 29 -30.48 -1.89 -10.08
N LEU A 30 -31.31 -2.71 -9.41
CA LEU A 30 -30.85 -3.52 -8.28
C LEU A 30 -29.80 -4.55 -8.70
N ALA A 31 -30.01 -5.24 -9.82
CA ALA A 31 -29.07 -6.23 -10.34
C ALA A 31 -27.74 -5.59 -10.76
N GLN A 32 -27.80 -4.47 -11.48
CA GLN A 32 -26.63 -3.70 -11.89
C GLN A 32 -25.85 -3.17 -10.68
N GLY A 33 -26.56 -2.63 -9.70
CA GLY A 33 -26.00 -2.18 -8.43
C GLY A 33 -25.25 -3.26 -7.67
N ASN A 34 -25.85 -4.45 -7.55
CA ASN A 34 -25.23 -5.60 -6.90
C ASN A 34 -23.99 -6.08 -7.64
N LEU A 35 -24.00 -6.09 -8.99
CA LEU A 35 -22.82 -6.44 -9.79
C LEU A 35 -21.69 -5.43 -9.60
N LYS A 36 -22.00 -4.13 -9.62
CA LYS A 36 -21.00 -3.07 -9.37
C LYS A 36 -20.40 -3.20 -7.97
N ALA A 37 -21.22 -3.41 -6.95
CA ALA A 37 -20.74 -3.63 -5.59
C ALA A 37 -19.91 -4.92 -5.45
N LYS A 38 -20.23 -5.98 -6.21
CA LYS A 38 -19.41 -7.19 -6.24
C LYS A 38 -18.04 -6.94 -6.88
N GLY A 39 -17.98 -6.14 -7.96
CA GLY A 39 -16.72 -5.73 -8.58
C GLY A 39 -15.82 -4.95 -7.62
N LEU A 40 -16.40 -4.00 -6.87
CA LEU A 40 -15.69 -3.26 -5.83
C LEU A 40 -15.15 -4.17 -4.72
N ASN A 41 -15.96 -5.12 -4.23
CA ASN A 41 -15.49 -6.09 -3.22
C ASN A 41 -14.30 -6.92 -3.72
N ILE A 42 -14.31 -7.37 -4.97
CA ILE A 42 -13.17 -8.12 -5.56
C ILE A 42 -11.93 -7.23 -5.63
N GLN A 43 -12.09 -5.96 -5.99
CA GLN A 43 -11.00 -4.99 -6.00
C GLN A 43 -10.42 -4.79 -4.59
N ALA A 44 -11.27 -4.66 -3.57
CA ALA A 44 -10.84 -4.54 -2.18
C ALA A 44 -10.09 -5.79 -1.69
N GLU A 45 -10.54 -6.99 -2.06
CA GLU A 45 -9.85 -8.25 -1.74
C GLU A 45 -8.48 -8.33 -2.43
N GLY A 46 -8.39 -7.90 -3.70
CA GLY A 46 -7.13 -7.81 -4.43
C GLY A 46 -6.12 -6.88 -3.76
N LEU A 47 -6.57 -5.72 -3.28
CA LEU A 47 -5.72 -4.79 -2.52
C LEU A 47 -5.23 -5.38 -1.19
N ARG A 48 -6.08 -6.12 -0.47
CA ARG A 48 -5.66 -6.81 0.77
C ARG A 48 -4.63 -7.90 0.52
N LEU A 49 -4.81 -8.65 -0.57
CA LEU A 49 -3.85 -9.66 -0.98
C LEU A 49 -2.50 -9.01 -1.31
N LYS A 50 -2.51 -7.91 -2.05
CA LYS A 50 -1.30 -7.15 -2.38
C LYS A 50 -0.62 -6.60 -1.11
N ALA A 51 -1.38 -6.04 -0.17
CA ALA A 51 -0.86 -5.57 1.10
C ALA A 51 -0.20 -6.69 1.92
N THR A 52 -0.78 -7.89 1.88
CA THR A 52 -0.20 -9.07 2.53
C THR A 52 1.13 -9.49 1.87
N GLY A 53 1.20 -9.38 0.54
CA GLY A 53 2.44 -9.57 -0.22
C GLY A 53 3.52 -8.58 0.18
N ASP A 54 3.20 -7.29 0.25
CA ASP A 54 4.12 -6.23 0.65
C ASP A 54 4.63 -6.44 2.10
N LEU A 55 3.79 -6.90 3.03
CA LEU A 55 4.23 -7.25 4.38
C LEU A 55 5.17 -8.45 4.42
N ALA A 56 4.94 -9.45 3.55
CA ALA A 56 5.85 -10.58 3.41
C ALA A 56 7.20 -10.14 2.83
N GLU A 57 7.18 -9.20 1.88
CA GLU A 57 8.38 -8.57 1.32
C GLU A 57 9.15 -7.79 2.40
N ALA A 58 8.47 -6.97 3.21
CA ALA A 58 9.06 -6.28 4.35
C ALA A 58 9.77 -7.24 5.32
N THR A 59 9.15 -8.39 5.61
CA THR A 59 9.74 -9.43 6.47
C THR A 59 11.02 -10.01 5.87
N ASN A 60 11.10 -10.14 4.53
CA ASN A 60 12.32 -10.58 3.87
C ASN A 60 13.43 -9.52 3.97
N TYR A 61 13.07 -8.23 3.84
CA TYR A 61 14.01 -7.13 4.06
C TYR A 61 14.50 -7.06 5.52
N ASP A 62 13.66 -7.35 6.51
CA ASP A 62 14.09 -7.44 7.92
C ASP A 62 15.13 -8.55 8.15
N ARG A 63 14.94 -9.70 7.48
CA ARG A 63 15.92 -10.79 7.52
C ARG A 63 17.23 -10.40 6.86
N ALA A 64 17.16 -9.73 5.71
CA ALA A 64 18.34 -9.22 5.01
C ALA A 64 19.11 -8.18 5.85
N THR A 65 18.37 -7.29 6.52
CA THR A 65 18.91 -6.35 7.51
C THR A 65 19.67 -7.07 8.62
N SER A 66 19.02 -8.05 9.27
CA SER A 66 19.61 -8.80 10.38
C SER A 66 20.87 -9.56 9.95
N LEU A 67 20.90 -10.06 8.72
CA LEU A 67 22.08 -10.73 8.15
C LEU A 67 23.22 -9.74 7.89
N ALA A 68 22.91 -8.55 7.37
CA ALA A 68 23.91 -7.50 7.14
C ALA A 68 24.55 -7.04 8.48
N GLU A 69 23.74 -6.79 9.51
CA GLU A 69 24.22 -6.44 10.86
C GLU A 69 25.06 -7.57 11.50
N ALA A 70 24.72 -8.83 11.22
CA ALA A 70 25.54 -9.96 11.66
C ALA A 70 26.91 -10.00 10.95
N ASN A 71 26.93 -9.73 9.64
CA ASN A 71 28.16 -9.69 8.85
C ASN A 71 29.08 -8.54 9.29
N GLU A 72 28.52 -7.38 9.62
CA GLU A 72 29.27 -6.26 10.22
C GLU A 72 30.02 -6.72 11.47
N LYS A 73 29.32 -7.34 12.43
CA LYS A 73 29.94 -7.86 13.67
C LYS A 73 31.00 -8.92 13.40
N PHE A 74 30.79 -9.79 12.42
CA PHE A 74 31.80 -10.78 12.04
C PHE A 74 33.05 -10.14 11.43
N THR A 75 32.89 -9.08 10.63
CA THR A 75 34.00 -8.31 10.10
C THR A 75 34.76 -7.58 11.19
N GLU A 76 34.08 -6.95 12.14
CA GLU A 76 34.71 -6.30 13.30
C GLU A 76 35.58 -7.31 14.08
N GLN A 77 35.00 -8.47 14.42
CA GLN A 77 35.71 -9.53 15.13
C GLN A 77 36.89 -10.10 14.33
N SER A 78 36.69 -10.34 13.02
CA SER A 78 37.74 -10.85 12.13
C SER A 78 38.89 -9.85 12.01
N THR A 79 38.58 -8.56 11.87
CA THR A 79 39.57 -7.48 11.79
C THR A 79 40.38 -7.40 13.09
N ALA A 80 39.72 -7.48 14.25
CA ALA A 80 40.40 -7.49 15.54
C ALA A 80 41.35 -8.69 15.70
N ILE A 81 40.91 -9.88 15.28
CA ILE A 81 41.74 -11.10 15.29
C ILE A 81 42.95 -10.94 14.35
N GLN A 82 42.75 -10.43 13.13
CA GLN A 82 43.83 -10.22 12.18
C GLN A 82 44.85 -9.19 12.69
N GLN A 83 44.40 -8.12 13.35
CA GLN A 83 45.29 -7.15 13.99
C GLN A 83 46.13 -7.80 15.10
N MET A 84 45.53 -8.63 15.96
CA MET A 84 46.29 -9.35 17.01
C MET A 84 47.31 -10.34 16.40
N GLN A 85 46.94 -11.03 15.32
CA GLN A 85 47.86 -11.94 14.62
C GLN A 85 49.04 -11.18 13.99
N LEU A 86 48.77 -10.04 13.38
CA LEU A 86 49.79 -9.15 12.81
C LEU A 86 50.74 -8.63 13.89
N GLU A 87 50.21 -8.18 15.04
CA GLU A 87 51.03 -7.72 16.17
C GLU A 87 51.95 -8.81 16.71
N ARG A 88 51.44 -10.05 16.87
CA ARG A 88 52.26 -11.19 17.28
C ARG A 88 53.36 -11.48 16.26
N SER A 89 53.03 -11.48 14.97
CA SER A 89 53.99 -11.69 13.88
C SER A 89 55.10 -10.62 13.92
N ASN A 90 54.72 -9.34 14.02
CA ASN A 90 55.66 -8.22 14.11
C ASN A 90 56.54 -8.33 15.36
N THR A 91 55.96 -8.68 16.51
CA THR A 91 56.71 -8.85 17.77
C THR A 91 57.73 -9.99 17.66
N MET A 92 57.36 -11.13 17.06
CA MET A 92 58.27 -12.24 16.82
C MET A 92 59.41 -11.85 15.86
N GLN A 93 59.10 -11.17 14.76
CA GLN A 93 60.11 -10.70 13.80
C GLN A 93 61.09 -9.71 14.43
N ILE A 94 60.58 -8.71 15.16
CA ILE A 94 61.44 -7.76 15.91
C ILE A 94 62.28 -8.49 16.96
N GLY A 95 61.72 -9.50 17.63
CA GLY A 95 62.44 -10.34 18.59
C GLY A 95 63.58 -11.13 17.95
N GLN A 96 63.34 -11.74 16.78
CA GLN A 96 64.36 -12.44 16.00
C GLN A 96 65.46 -11.49 15.54
N GLN A 97 65.09 -10.36 14.93
CA GLN A 97 66.05 -9.33 14.51
C GLN A 97 66.93 -8.88 15.68
N ARG A 98 66.35 -8.62 16.86
CA ARG A 98 67.11 -8.28 18.07
C ARG A 98 68.08 -9.38 18.50
N ALA A 99 67.66 -10.65 18.44
CA ALA A 99 68.52 -11.78 18.79
C ALA A 99 69.69 -11.93 17.79
N ASP A 100 69.42 -11.78 16.49
CA ASP A 100 70.42 -11.82 15.43
C ASP A 100 71.44 -10.70 15.58
N PHE A 101 71.00 -9.48 15.89
CA PHE A 101 71.89 -8.34 16.16
C PHE A 101 72.72 -8.52 17.43
N ALA A 102 72.14 -9.08 18.49
CA ALA A 102 72.89 -9.41 19.70
C ALA A 102 73.97 -10.47 19.43
N GLY A 103 73.70 -11.45 18.56
CA GLY A 103 74.65 -12.49 18.15
C GLY A 103 75.76 -11.98 17.23
N ALA A 104 75.48 -11.02 16.35
CA ALA A 104 76.46 -10.46 15.41
C ALA A 104 77.48 -9.48 16.03
N GLY A 105 77.27 -9.06 17.29
CA GLY A 105 78.15 -8.14 18.01
C GLY A 105 77.88 -6.65 17.70
N PHE A 106 78.09 -5.79 18.70
CA PHE A 106 77.72 -4.35 18.69
C PHE A 106 78.33 -3.49 17.58
N ALA A 107 79.28 -4.02 16.80
CA ALA A 107 79.99 -3.30 15.74
C ALA A 107 79.07 -2.81 14.59
N ALA A 108 77.88 -3.42 14.41
CA ALA A 108 76.90 -3.03 13.39
C ALA A 108 75.62 -2.35 13.94
N SER A 109 75.62 -1.90 15.20
CA SER A 109 74.42 -1.43 15.92
C SER A 109 73.73 -0.19 15.33
N GLY A 110 74.44 0.65 14.57
CA GLY A 110 73.90 1.87 13.98
C GLY A 110 72.85 1.62 12.89
N SER A 111 73.13 0.75 11.93
CA SER A 111 72.16 0.39 10.87
C SER A 111 71.07 -0.55 11.39
N ALA A 112 71.39 -1.39 12.37
CA ALA A 112 70.44 -2.31 13.00
C ALA A 112 69.27 -1.58 13.69
N LEU A 113 69.55 -0.48 14.40
CA LEU A 113 68.51 0.34 15.02
C LEU A 113 67.60 1.03 14.00
N ASP A 114 68.16 1.45 12.87
CA ASP A 114 67.39 2.10 11.80
C ASP A 114 66.45 1.10 11.13
N ILE A 115 66.93 -0.12 10.86
CA ILE A 115 66.11 -1.23 10.34
C ILE A 115 64.99 -1.61 11.32
N LEU A 116 65.26 -1.66 12.63
CA LEU A 116 64.24 -1.93 13.65
C LEU A 116 63.16 -0.84 13.68
N ARG A 117 63.58 0.42 13.56
CA ARG A 117 62.65 1.57 13.53
C ARG A 117 61.80 1.57 12.27
N ASP A 118 62.39 1.27 11.12
CA ASP A 118 61.68 1.16 9.84
C ASP A 118 60.69 -0.01 9.86
N SER A 119 61.12 -1.18 10.34
CA SER A 119 60.27 -2.37 10.52
C SER A 119 59.08 -2.10 11.44
N ALA A 120 59.29 -1.39 12.56
CA ALA A 120 58.22 -0.99 13.47
C ALA A 120 57.24 -0.02 12.80
N SER A 121 57.75 0.92 12.00
CA SER A 121 56.93 1.90 11.26
C SER A 121 56.09 1.22 10.18
N GLN A 122 56.68 0.27 9.43
CA GLN A 122 55.97 -0.55 8.45
C GLN A 122 54.90 -1.42 9.10
N GLY A 123 55.18 -2.01 10.27
CA GLY A 123 54.21 -2.77 11.04
C GLY A 123 53.03 -1.92 11.50
N ALA A 124 53.30 -0.70 12.00
CA ALA A 124 52.26 0.25 12.40
C ALA A 124 51.41 0.70 11.21
N LEU A 125 52.02 0.98 10.05
CA LEU A 125 51.31 1.32 8.82
C LEU A 125 50.42 0.16 8.34
N THR A 126 50.93 -1.07 8.37
CA THR A 126 50.17 -2.27 7.98
C THR A 126 48.97 -2.47 8.89
N LYS A 127 49.13 -2.27 10.21
CA LYS A 127 48.02 -2.32 11.17
C LYS A 127 46.97 -1.24 10.88
N ALA A 128 47.41 -0.01 10.60
CA ALA A 128 46.50 1.10 10.29
C ALA A 128 45.69 0.84 9.00
N VAL A 129 46.34 0.35 7.95
CA VAL A 129 45.68 -0.01 6.69
C VAL A 129 44.67 -1.14 6.90
N LEU A 130 45.03 -2.17 7.67
CA LEU A 130 44.12 -3.26 8.00
C LEU A 130 42.90 -2.77 8.79
N GLY A 131 43.11 -1.92 9.79
CA GLY A 131 42.01 -1.31 10.55
C GLY A 131 41.08 -0.47 9.68
N GLN A 132 41.64 0.35 8.78
CA GLN A 132 40.84 1.15 7.86
C GLN A 132 40.02 0.30 6.88
N GLN A 133 40.58 -0.81 6.38
CA GLN A 133 39.85 -1.74 5.50
C GLN A 133 38.69 -2.44 6.24
N GLY A 134 38.91 -2.81 7.51
CA GLY A 134 37.84 -3.34 8.37
C GLY A 134 36.70 -2.33 8.52
N LEU A 135 37.01 -1.09 8.91
CA LEU A 135 36.03 -0.02 9.07
C LEU A 135 35.24 0.29 7.78
N ILE A 136 35.90 0.29 6.62
CA ILE A 136 35.21 0.46 5.33
C ILE A 136 34.23 -0.68 5.07
N THR A 137 34.63 -1.91 5.39
CA THR A 137 33.78 -3.09 5.19
C THR A 137 32.60 -3.09 6.15
N GLU A 138 32.82 -2.75 7.43
CA GLU A 138 31.77 -2.56 8.44
C GLU A 138 30.76 -1.51 8.00
N ALA A 139 31.23 -0.32 7.61
CA ALA A 139 30.36 0.75 7.10
C ALA A 139 29.55 0.32 5.87
N GLY A 140 30.14 -0.48 4.98
CA GLY A 140 29.43 -1.04 3.82
C GLY A 140 28.31 -2.01 4.20
N TYR A 141 28.47 -2.80 5.27
CA TYR A 141 27.40 -3.65 5.79
C TYR A 141 26.32 -2.84 6.52
N GLN A 142 26.71 -1.81 7.25
CA GLN A 142 25.76 -0.90 7.90
C GLN A 142 24.89 -0.17 6.85
N GLU A 143 25.49 0.33 5.77
CA GLU A 143 24.74 0.95 4.66
C GLU A 143 23.76 -0.02 4.00
N GLN A 144 24.16 -1.29 3.81
CA GLN A 144 23.26 -2.33 3.32
C GLN A 144 22.10 -2.58 4.28
N ALA A 145 22.37 -2.67 5.59
CA ALA A 145 21.34 -2.85 6.61
C ALA A 145 20.33 -1.69 6.60
N ASP A 146 20.82 -0.45 6.53
CA ASP A 146 19.96 0.73 6.49
C ASP A 146 19.13 0.82 5.21
N SER A 147 19.71 0.41 4.07
CA SER A 147 18.97 0.28 2.80
C SER A 147 17.84 -0.75 2.90
N TYR A 148 18.10 -1.92 3.50
CA TYR A 148 17.06 -2.93 3.73
C TYR A 148 15.97 -2.45 4.70
N LYS A 149 16.32 -1.72 5.78
CA LYS A 149 15.34 -1.10 6.68
C LYS A 149 14.43 -0.13 5.92
N ALA A 150 15.01 0.75 5.10
CA ALA A 150 14.24 1.70 4.30
C ALA A 150 13.27 0.99 3.33
N MET A 151 13.71 -0.11 2.69
CA MET A 151 12.85 -0.92 1.83
C MET A 151 11.73 -1.63 2.62
N ALA A 152 12.03 -2.16 3.80
CA ALA A 152 11.03 -2.77 4.69
C ALA A 152 9.95 -1.75 5.09
N ASP A 153 10.35 -0.54 5.47
CA ASP A 153 9.42 0.52 5.88
C ASP A 153 8.58 1.04 4.71
N ALA A 154 9.17 1.16 3.51
CA ALA A 154 8.43 1.50 2.30
C ALA A 154 7.36 0.44 1.96
N ALA A 155 7.71 -0.85 2.07
CA ALA A 155 6.78 -1.95 1.84
C ALA A 155 5.63 -1.95 2.88
N ARG A 156 5.93 -1.74 4.17
CA ARG A 156 4.90 -1.60 5.22
C ARG A 156 3.98 -0.41 4.99
N THR A 157 4.55 0.72 4.56
CA THR A 157 3.77 1.93 4.26
C THR A 157 2.84 1.70 3.07
N THR A 158 3.33 1.02 2.04
CA THR A 158 2.53 0.64 0.86
C THR A 158 1.39 -0.30 1.26
N ALA A 159 1.69 -1.34 2.03
CA ALA A 159 0.68 -2.27 2.56
C ALA A 159 -0.42 -1.55 3.36
N ALA A 160 -0.04 -0.61 4.23
CA ALA A 160 -1.00 0.17 5.00
C ALA A 160 -1.89 1.04 4.10
N GLY A 161 -1.32 1.68 3.07
CA GLY A 161 -2.06 2.45 2.08
C GLY A 161 -3.05 1.57 1.30
N GLU A 162 -2.66 0.37 0.90
CA GLU A 162 -3.52 -0.57 0.20
C GLU A 162 -4.68 -1.07 1.06
N GLN A 163 -4.43 -1.34 2.36
CA GLN A 163 -5.49 -1.69 3.31
C GLN A 163 -6.48 -0.54 3.52
N HIS A 164 -6.00 0.69 3.54
CA HIS A 164 -6.87 1.87 3.62
C HIS A 164 -7.78 1.98 2.38
N ILE A 165 -7.21 1.91 1.18
CA ILE A 165 -7.98 1.95 -0.08
C ILE A 165 -8.96 0.78 -0.16
N ALA A 166 -8.57 -0.43 0.30
CA ALA A 166 -9.48 -1.57 0.35
C ALA A 166 -10.70 -1.31 1.26
N SER A 167 -10.49 -0.64 2.39
CA SER A 167 -11.54 -0.29 3.34
C SER A 167 -12.50 0.76 2.76
N GLU A 168 -11.98 1.79 2.08
CA GLU A 168 -12.79 2.76 1.36
C GLU A 168 -13.58 2.12 0.21
N THR A 169 -12.98 1.15 -0.48
CA THR A 169 -13.62 0.41 -1.58
C THR A 169 -14.80 -0.43 -1.07
N ASP A 170 -14.67 -1.07 0.09
CA ASP A 170 -15.77 -1.79 0.74
C ASP A 170 -16.91 -0.85 1.15
N GLN A 171 -16.57 0.33 1.66
CA GLN A 171 -17.57 1.34 2.01
C GLN A 171 -18.34 1.80 0.76
N LEU A 172 -17.63 2.07 -0.34
CA LEU A 172 -18.25 2.41 -1.63
C LEU A 172 -19.14 1.28 -2.17
N ALA A 173 -18.74 0.03 -1.97
CA ALA A 173 -19.56 -1.13 -2.34
C ALA A 173 -20.85 -1.20 -1.51
N SER A 174 -20.78 -0.94 -0.21
CA SER A 174 -21.93 -0.85 0.69
C SER A 174 -22.89 0.27 0.29
N ASP A 175 -22.35 1.45 0.00
CA ASP A 175 -23.14 2.61 -0.44
C ASP A 175 -23.80 2.36 -1.79
N THR A 176 -23.09 1.71 -2.72
CA THR A 176 -23.65 1.30 -4.02
C THR A 176 -24.84 0.36 -3.86
N ARG A 177 -24.77 -0.64 -2.97
CA ARG A 177 -25.91 -1.54 -2.70
C ARG A 177 -27.08 -0.78 -2.10
N SER A 178 -26.80 0.15 -1.18
CA SER A 178 -27.84 0.93 -0.51
C SER A 178 -28.57 1.86 -1.48
N ALA A 179 -27.83 2.59 -2.32
CA ALA A 179 -28.40 3.45 -3.35
C ALA A 179 -29.27 2.66 -4.35
N SER A 180 -28.82 1.47 -4.75
CA SER A 180 -29.55 0.62 -5.71
C SER A 180 -30.86 0.09 -5.14
N LYS A 181 -30.90 -0.20 -3.83
CA LYS A 181 -32.14 -0.57 -3.12
C LYS A 181 -33.13 0.59 -3.05
N ILE A 182 -32.63 1.82 -2.80
CA ILE A 182 -33.48 3.02 -2.76
C ILE A 182 -34.08 3.31 -4.13
N GLY A 183 -33.28 3.22 -5.20
CA GLY A 183 -33.77 3.37 -6.59
C GLY A 183 -34.86 2.35 -6.93
N ALA A 184 -34.59 1.06 -6.68
CA ALA A 184 -35.57 0.00 -6.92
C ALA A 184 -36.86 0.16 -6.09
N ALA A 185 -36.76 0.66 -4.85
CA ALA A 185 -37.93 0.95 -4.02
C ALA A 185 -38.74 2.15 -4.54
N GLY A 186 -38.08 3.22 -5.04
CA GLY A 186 -38.74 4.36 -5.65
C GLY A 186 -39.56 3.97 -6.89
N ASP A 187 -38.97 3.14 -7.76
CA ASP A 187 -39.62 2.60 -8.95
C ASP A 187 -40.79 1.66 -8.61
N PHE A 188 -40.65 0.85 -7.56
CA PHE A 188 -41.72 -0.01 -7.06
C PHE A 188 -42.91 0.79 -6.51
N ILE A 189 -42.65 1.83 -5.70
CA ILE A 189 -43.73 2.69 -5.17
C ILE A 189 -44.44 3.44 -6.31
N SER A 190 -43.68 3.95 -7.29
CA SER A 190 -44.24 4.61 -8.47
C SER A 190 -45.16 3.68 -9.27
N SER A 191 -44.72 2.45 -9.54
CA SER A 191 -45.55 1.45 -10.24
C SER A 191 -46.78 1.04 -9.43
N ALA A 192 -46.67 0.88 -8.12
CA ALA A 192 -47.80 0.57 -7.24
C ALA A 192 -48.85 1.69 -7.22
N PHE A 193 -48.45 2.97 -7.18
CA PHE A 193 -49.37 4.11 -7.28
C PHE A 193 -50.07 4.19 -8.64
N LYS A 194 -49.36 3.92 -9.74
CA LYS A 194 -49.95 3.88 -11.09
C LYS A 194 -50.99 2.76 -11.21
N ILE A 195 -50.70 1.57 -10.71
CA ILE A 195 -51.66 0.44 -10.69
C ILE A 195 -52.85 0.76 -9.80
N ALA A 196 -52.64 1.33 -8.61
CA ALA A 196 -53.74 1.74 -7.74
C ALA A 196 -54.66 2.78 -8.41
N SER A 197 -54.09 3.73 -9.17
CA SER A 197 -54.86 4.73 -9.93
C SER A 197 -55.69 4.14 -11.08
N LEU A 198 -55.38 2.92 -11.55
CA LEU A 198 -56.18 2.18 -12.54
C LEU A 198 -57.42 1.50 -11.94
N PHE A 199 -57.41 1.18 -10.64
CA PHE A 199 -58.52 0.51 -9.94
C PHE A 199 -59.45 1.47 -9.19
N VAL A 200 -59.06 2.74 -9.03
CA VAL A 200 -59.97 3.80 -8.58
C VAL A 200 -60.79 4.26 -9.79
N ALA A 201 -61.99 3.72 -9.93
CA ALA A 201 -62.93 4.10 -10.98
C ALA A 201 -63.18 5.62 -10.98
N PRO A 202 -63.31 6.26 -12.16
CA PRO A 202 -63.65 7.67 -12.26
C PRO A 202 -65.16 7.86 -12.00
N GLU A 203 -65.58 7.90 -10.74
CA GLU A 203 -66.96 8.27 -10.38
C GLU A 203 -67.09 9.71 -9.88
N ALA A 204 -66.05 10.54 -9.99
CA ALA A 204 -66.16 11.97 -9.73
C ALA A 204 -65.22 12.79 -10.61
N ALA A 205 -65.60 12.99 -11.88
CA ALA A 205 -65.13 14.12 -12.65
C ALA A 205 -65.89 15.39 -12.25
N VAL A 206 -65.75 15.87 -11.00
CA VAL A 206 -65.91 17.30 -10.66
C VAL A 206 -65.07 17.58 -9.41
N VAL A 207 -64.31 18.68 -9.44
CA VAL A 207 -63.48 19.29 -8.38
C VAL A 207 -62.01 18.81 -8.36
N GLY A 208 -61.11 19.63 -8.93
CA GLY A 208 -59.74 19.70 -8.38
C GLY A 208 -58.55 19.91 -9.31
N GLN A 209 -58.67 20.39 -10.56
CA GLN A 209 -57.54 21.04 -11.24
C GLN A 209 -57.24 22.39 -10.57
N ALA A 210 -56.61 22.38 -9.39
CA ALA A 210 -56.16 23.60 -8.71
C ALA A 210 -55.13 23.32 -7.60
N ALA A 211 -54.09 22.52 -7.83
CA ALA A 211 -52.93 22.52 -6.92
C ALA A 211 -51.73 21.77 -7.52
N LYS A 212 -50.92 22.44 -8.35
CA LYS A 212 -49.44 22.39 -8.34
C LYS A 212 -48.86 23.19 -9.52
N SER A 213 -49.16 24.48 -9.51
CA SER A 213 -48.39 25.53 -10.18
C SER A 213 -47.70 26.35 -9.09
N ALA A 214 -46.88 25.69 -8.25
CA ALA A 214 -46.12 26.38 -7.20
C ALA A 214 -45.02 25.44 -6.66
N VAL A 215 -44.06 25.06 -7.51
CA VAL A 215 -42.70 24.81 -7.03
C VAL A 215 -41.83 25.71 -7.88
N GLY A 216 -41.42 26.81 -7.25
CA GLY A 216 -40.59 27.84 -7.84
C GLY A 216 -39.27 27.27 -8.31
N ASP A 217 -38.89 27.73 -9.48
CA ASP A 217 -37.55 27.75 -10.03
C ASP A 217 -36.61 28.55 -9.09
N PRO A 218 -35.54 27.97 -8.51
CA PRO A 218 -34.50 28.72 -7.82
C PRO A 218 -33.31 29.02 -8.74
N SER A 219 -33.49 29.20 -10.05
CA SER A 219 -32.46 29.74 -10.94
C SER A 219 -32.65 31.25 -11.13
N GLY A 220 -32.00 32.05 -10.28
CA GLY A 220 -31.94 33.49 -10.54
C GLY A 220 -31.57 34.40 -9.37
N ILE A 221 -30.36 34.30 -8.83
CA ILE A 221 -29.65 35.49 -8.33
C ILE A 221 -28.29 35.53 -9.01
N GLY A 222 -28.21 36.37 -10.03
CA GLY A 222 -26.97 36.80 -10.63
C GLY A 222 -26.22 37.77 -9.70
N GLY A 223 -24.89 37.62 -9.71
CA GLY A 223 -23.92 38.65 -10.07
C GLY A 223 -23.96 40.07 -9.48
N LEU A 224 -22.74 40.54 -9.18
CA LEU A 224 -22.26 41.92 -9.06
C LEU A 224 -22.38 42.55 -7.67
N TYR A 225 -21.35 42.41 -6.84
CA TYR A 225 -20.29 43.40 -6.59
C TYR A 225 -19.06 42.71 -5.98
#